data_AF-A0A1C6AI85-F1
#
_entry.id   AF-A0A1C6AI85-F1
#
_cell.length_a   1.000
_cell.length_b   1.000
_cell.length_c   1.000
_cell.angle_alpha   90.00
_cell.angle_beta   90.00
_cell.angle_gamma   90.00
#
_symmetry.space_group_name_H-M   'P 1'
#
loop_
_entity.id
_entity.type
_entity.pdbx_description
1 polymer ?
#
loop_
_entity_poly.entity_id
_entity_poly.type
_entity_poly.pdbx_seq_one_letter_code
_entity_poly.pdbx_strand_id
1 'polypeptide(L)'
;MKLSHRYDNDSELNDYFSHEYHCELTKELDDLAGFDKKMIDEYEYGHYILATEADMKQRLLYIRIPGGTVGNIFLDKTENIITKITIDTDYVVDSYPENIQEYVQKYVGEKIEIGD
;
A
#
# COMPACT_ATOMS: atom_id res chain seq x y z
N MET A 1 -10.64 -2.65 4.76
CA MET A 1 -9.36 -3.17 4.24
C MET A 1 -8.46 -3.59 5.39
N LYS A 2 -8.10 -4.88 5.43
CA LYS A 2 -7.14 -5.43 6.39
C LYS A 2 -5.72 -5.25 5.86
N LEU A 3 -4.82 -4.76 6.71
CA LEU A 3 -3.37 -4.68 6.46
C LEU A 3 -2.68 -5.82 7.20
N SER A 4 -1.84 -6.59 6.52
CA SER A 4 -1.02 -7.68 7.08
C SER A 4 0.45 -7.34 6.92
N HIS A 5 1.33 -7.71 7.85
CA HIS A 5 2.73 -7.32 7.70
C HIS A 5 3.33 -7.96 6.46
N ARG A 6 4.19 -7.19 5.82
CA ARG A 6 4.85 -7.62 4.60
C ARG A 6 5.72 -8.85 4.79
N TYR A 7 6.31 -8.98 5.97
CA TYR A 7 7.29 -10.01 6.32
C TYR A 7 6.80 -10.93 7.45
N ASP A 8 5.50 -11.24 7.52
CA ASP A 8 4.90 -12.10 8.57
C ASP A 8 5.63 -13.45 8.78
N ASN A 9 6.32 -13.96 7.75
CA ASN A 9 7.04 -15.24 7.80
C ASN A 9 8.54 -15.11 8.18
N ASP A 10 9.06 -13.90 8.33
CA ASP A 10 10.45 -13.62 8.69
C ASP A 10 10.49 -12.63 9.87
N SER A 11 10.73 -13.15 11.08
CA SER A 11 10.69 -12.34 12.30
C SER A 11 11.75 -11.24 12.33
N GLU A 12 12.92 -11.44 11.72
CA GLU A 12 13.99 -10.43 11.75
C GLU A 12 13.64 -9.26 10.82
N LEU A 13 13.13 -9.55 9.62
CA LEU A 13 12.66 -8.52 8.70
C LEU A 13 11.38 -7.86 9.20
N ASN A 14 10.49 -8.58 9.88
CA ASN A 14 9.29 -7.99 10.45
C ASN A 14 9.61 -6.98 11.55
N ASP A 15 10.60 -7.25 12.42
CA ASP A 15 11.04 -6.25 13.40
C ASP A 15 11.58 -4.99 12.72
N TYR A 16 12.38 -5.16 11.67
CA TYR A 16 13.02 -4.04 10.95
C TYR A 16 12.04 -3.24 10.08
N PHE A 17 11.10 -3.90 9.42
CA PHE A 17 10.10 -3.35 8.50
C PHE A 17 8.67 -3.47 9.06
N SER A 18 8.54 -3.35 10.38
CA SER A 18 7.28 -3.51 11.14
C SER A 18 6.15 -2.58 10.73
N HIS A 19 6.43 -1.58 9.91
CA HIS A 19 5.47 -0.58 9.43
C HIS A 19 5.10 -0.77 7.95
N GLU A 20 5.58 -1.84 7.31
CA GLU A 20 5.28 -2.20 5.93
C GLU A 20 4.22 -3.29 5.87
N TYR A 21 3.16 -3.03 5.11
CA TYR A 21 1.99 -3.89 5.06
C TYR A 21 1.55 -4.20 3.63
N HIS A 22 0.95 -5.37 3.46
CA HIS A 22 0.22 -5.77 2.27
C HIS A 22 -1.28 -5.82 2.51
N CYS A 23 -2.04 -5.61 1.44
CA CYS A 23 -3.49 -5.73 1.43
C CYS A 23 -4.01 -6.01 0.01
N GLU A 24 -5.32 -6.15 -0.14
CA GLU A 24 -5.93 -6.36 -1.46
C GLU A 24 -5.60 -5.22 -2.44
N LEU A 25 -5.50 -3.97 -1.98
CA LEU A 25 -5.11 -2.85 -2.84
C LEU A 25 -3.69 -3.01 -3.39
N THR A 26 -2.71 -3.37 -2.55
CA THR A 26 -1.31 -3.49 -3.03
C THR A 26 -1.17 -4.64 -4.02
N LYS A 27 -1.85 -5.76 -3.77
CA LYS A 27 -1.90 -6.90 -4.69
C LYS A 27 -2.50 -6.53 -6.06
N GLU A 28 -3.62 -5.82 -6.06
CA GLU A 28 -4.22 -5.37 -7.32
C GLU A 28 -3.34 -4.36 -8.06
N LEU A 29 -2.59 -3.51 -7.35
CA LEU A 29 -1.61 -2.62 -7.96
C LEU A 29 -0.43 -3.40 -8.57
N ASP A 30 0.05 -4.47 -7.92
CA ASP A 30 1.06 -5.37 -8.49
C ASP A 30 0.57 -6.00 -9.80
N ASP A 31 -0.67 -6.53 -9.80
CA ASP A 31 -1.29 -7.14 -10.97
C ASP A 31 -1.44 -6.13 -12.12
N LEU A 32 -1.88 -4.90 -11.81
CA LEU A 32 -2.04 -3.83 -12.80
C LEU A 32 -0.71 -3.29 -13.32
N ALA A 33 0.33 -3.27 -12.48
CA ALA A 33 1.68 -2.92 -12.89
C ALA A 33 2.37 -4.01 -13.71
N GLY A 34 1.81 -5.23 -13.74
CA GLY A 34 2.37 -6.38 -14.42
C GLY A 34 3.56 -7.00 -13.69
N PHE A 35 3.66 -6.81 -12.37
CA PHE A 35 4.72 -7.44 -11.58
C PHE A 35 4.47 -8.93 -11.49
N ASP A 36 5.49 -9.71 -11.85
CA ASP A 36 5.43 -11.15 -11.75
C ASP A 36 5.76 -11.63 -10.32
N LYS A 37 5.43 -12.88 -10.04
CA LYS A 37 5.70 -13.50 -8.74
C LYS A 37 7.18 -13.46 -8.36
N LYS A 38 8.09 -13.49 -9.34
CA LYS A 38 9.53 -13.44 -9.08
C LYS A 38 9.95 -12.05 -8.58
N MET A 39 9.42 -11.00 -9.20
CA MET A 39 9.59 -9.62 -8.74
C MET A 39 9.09 -9.43 -7.31
N ILE A 40 7.90 -9.97 -7.00
CA ILE A 40 7.28 -9.79 -5.68
C ILE A 40 7.96 -10.64 -4.61
N ASP A 41 8.16 -11.94 -4.85
CA ASP A 41 8.60 -12.89 -3.82
C ASP A 41 10.13 -13.01 -3.71
N GLU A 42 10.87 -12.96 -4.83
CA GLU A 42 12.34 -13.14 -4.81
C GLU A 42 13.08 -11.80 -4.69
N TYR A 43 12.55 -10.74 -5.30
CA TYR A 43 13.18 -9.41 -5.29
C TYR A 43 12.49 -8.41 -4.36
N GLU A 44 11.41 -8.82 -3.69
CA GLU A 44 10.65 -7.97 -2.79
C GLU A 44 10.27 -6.64 -3.45
N TYR A 45 9.84 -6.68 -4.71
CA TYR A 45 9.58 -5.51 -5.55
C TYR A 45 8.10 -5.13 -5.68
N GLY A 46 7.24 -5.72 -4.85
CA GLY A 46 5.80 -5.44 -4.82
C GLY A 46 5.43 -4.13 -4.12
N HIS A 47 4.21 -3.67 -4.38
CA HIS A 47 3.60 -2.54 -3.69
C HIS A 47 3.39 -2.84 -2.22
N TYR A 48 3.54 -1.84 -1.35
CA TYR A 48 3.26 -1.98 0.08
C TYR A 48 2.71 -0.67 0.64
N ILE A 49 1.98 -0.77 1.76
CA ILE A 49 1.55 0.39 2.54
C ILE A 49 2.58 0.63 3.63
N LEU A 50 3.14 1.84 3.68
CA LEU A 50 3.89 2.32 4.83
C LEU A 50 2.94 3.03 5.79
N ALA A 51 2.83 2.51 7.00
CA ALA A 51 1.94 3.03 8.05
C ALA A 51 2.69 3.11 9.39
N THR A 52 3.54 4.14 9.55
CA THR A 52 4.17 4.40 10.85
C THR A 52 3.17 4.99 11.85
N GLU A 53 3.52 4.99 13.14
CA GLU A 53 2.69 5.68 14.14
C GLU A 53 2.47 7.16 13.80
N ALA A 54 3.48 7.83 13.22
CA ALA A 54 3.38 9.23 12.85
C ALA A 54 2.38 9.44 11.69
N ASP A 55 2.43 8.55 10.70
CA ASP A 55 1.53 8.54 9.55
C ASP A 55 0.07 8.31 9.97
N MET A 56 -0.13 7.34 10.88
CA MET A 56 -1.44 7.07 11.49
C MET A 56 -1.98 8.27 12.28
N LYS A 57 -1.11 9.02 12.99
CA LYS A 57 -1.48 10.27 13.68
C LYS A 57 -1.82 11.39 12.70
N GLN A 58 -1.13 11.44 11.57
CA GLN A 58 -1.37 12.42 10.49
C GLN A 58 -2.55 12.07 9.58
N ARG A 59 -3.10 10.85 9.71
CA ARG A 59 -4.19 10.33 8.88
C ARG A 59 -3.82 10.24 7.40
N LEU A 60 -2.56 9.90 7.13
CA LEU A 60 -2.00 9.81 5.80
C LEU A 60 -1.04 8.63 5.72
N LEU A 61 -1.39 7.60 4.95
CA LEU A 61 -0.54 6.45 4.68
C LEU A 61 0.02 6.54 3.27
N TYR A 62 1.15 5.87 3.03
CA TYR A 62 1.81 5.91 1.74
C TYR A 62 1.75 4.57 1.04
N ILE A 63 1.36 4.58 -0.22
CA ILE A 63 1.52 3.45 -1.13
C ILE A 63 2.91 3.57 -1.73
N ARG A 64 3.72 2.53 -1.56
CA ARG A 64 5.13 2.53 -1.91
C ARG A 64 5.47 1.32 -2.77
N ILE A 65 6.55 1.46 -3.50
CA ILE A 65 7.35 0.37 -4.06
C ILE A 65 8.79 0.57 -3.57
N PRO A 66 9.67 -0.44 -3.58
CA PRO A 66 11.06 -0.21 -3.24
C PRO A 66 11.66 0.92 -4.10
N GLY A 67 12.17 1.95 -3.45
CA GLY A 67 12.74 3.13 -4.10
C GLY A 67 11.81 4.35 -4.22
N GLY A 68 10.53 4.27 -3.85
CA GLY A 68 9.70 5.49 -3.80
C GLY A 68 8.26 5.35 -3.35
N THR A 69 7.59 6.50 -3.27
CA THR A 69 6.16 6.61 -2.98
C THR A 69 5.40 6.79 -4.28
N VAL A 70 4.41 5.96 -4.53
CA VAL A 70 3.57 5.96 -5.74
C VAL A 70 2.12 6.31 -5.43
N GLY A 71 1.78 6.56 -4.17
CA GLY A 71 0.44 6.99 -3.82
C GLY A 71 0.26 7.32 -2.35
N ASN A 72 -0.93 7.82 -2.05
CA ASN A 72 -1.33 8.24 -0.71
C ASN A 72 -2.73 7.73 -0.40
N ILE A 73 -2.95 7.34 0.85
CA ILE A 73 -4.25 6.96 1.41
C ILE A 73 -4.56 7.95 2.54
N PHE A 74 -5.63 8.72 2.36
CA PHE A 74 -6.10 9.68 3.35
C PHE A 74 -7.16 9.04 4.22
N LEU A 75 -7.02 9.17 5.52
CA LEU A 75 -7.95 8.64 6.50
C LEU A 75 -8.82 9.76 7.09
N ASP A 76 -10.01 9.40 7.56
CA ASP A 76 -10.82 10.27 8.39
C ASP A 76 -10.13 10.56 9.72
N LYS A 77 -10.68 11.50 10.49
CA LYS A 77 -10.05 11.92 11.74
C LYS A 77 -10.26 10.92 12.87
N THR A 78 -11.25 10.03 12.76
CA THR A 78 -11.79 9.29 13.90
C THR A 78 -11.62 7.78 13.79
N GLU A 79 -12.03 7.18 12.68
CA GLU A 79 -12.26 5.73 12.59
C GLU A 79 -11.27 5.01 11.65
N ASN A 80 -10.25 5.71 11.16
CA ASN A 80 -9.33 5.21 10.12
C ASN A 80 -10.05 4.77 8.84
N ILE A 81 -11.12 5.48 8.49
CA ILE A 81 -11.89 5.25 7.26
C ILE A 81 -11.19 5.95 6.11
N ILE A 82 -10.98 5.24 5.00
CA ILE A 82 -10.38 5.81 3.79
C ILE A 82 -11.33 6.87 3.22
N THR A 83 -10.84 8.11 3.10
CA THR A 83 -11.58 9.25 2.55
C THR A 83 -11.17 9.57 1.12
N LYS A 84 -9.93 9.23 0.75
CA LYS A 84 -9.37 9.47 -0.58
C LYS A 84 -8.14 8.59 -0.80
N ILE A 85 -7.95 8.13 -2.03
CA ILE A 85 -6.68 7.54 -2.48
C ILE A 85 -6.18 8.34 -3.68
N THR A 86 -4.89 8.60 -3.76
CA THR A 86 -4.23 9.20 -4.93
C THR A 86 -3.09 8.31 -5.39
N ILE A 87 -2.97 8.08 -6.68
CA ILE A 87 -1.83 7.40 -7.29
C ILE A 87 -1.04 8.42 -8.11
N ASP A 88 0.27 8.45 -7.88
CA ASP A 88 1.20 9.14 -8.74
C ASP A 88 1.45 8.27 -9.97
N THR A 89 0.98 8.73 -11.13
CA THR A 89 1.10 8.01 -12.41
C THR A 89 2.29 8.49 -13.22
N ASP A 90 2.98 9.54 -12.76
CA ASP A 90 4.17 10.07 -13.43
C ASP A 90 5.46 9.39 -12.90
N TYR A 91 5.37 8.62 -11.81
CA TYR A 91 6.51 8.03 -11.11
C TYR A 91 6.61 6.49 -11.26
N VAL A 92 7.70 6.03 -11.89
CA VAL A 92 8.28 4.66 -11.92
C VAL A 92 7.42 3.52 -12.50
N VAL A 93 6.09 3.60 -12.49
CA VAL A 93 5.20 2.56 -13.00
C VAL A 93 4.54 3.02 -14.30
N ASP A 94 5.29 3.03 -15.40
CA ASP A 94 4.79 3.34 -16.76
C ASP A 94 3.68 2.37 -17.23
N SER A 95 3.41 1.31 -16.47
CA SER A 95 2.49 0.22 -16.81
C SER A 95 1.09 0.36 -16.21
N TYR A 96 0.81 1.35 -15.36
CA TYR A 96 -0.55 1.51 -14.84
C TYR A 96 -1.55 1.88 -15.95
N PRO A 97 -2.80 1.38 -15.87
CA PRO A 97 -3.84 1.80 -16.79
C PRO A 97 -4.23 3.26 -16.55
N GLU A 98 -4.67 3.95 -17.61
CA GLU A 98 -5.07 5.37 -17.54
C GLU A 98 -6.17 5.64 -16.49
N ASN A 99 -7.02 4.65 -16.19
CA ASN A 99 -8.12 4.76 -15.24
C ASN A 99 -7.74 4.35 -13.80
N ILE A 100 -6.45 4.16 -13.49
CA ILE A 100 -6.00 3.69 -12.17
C ILE A 100 -6.54 4.54 -11.01
N GLN A 101 -6.60 5.85 -11.20
CA GLN A 101 -7.08 6.79 -10.19
C GLN A 101 -8.56 6.57 -9.84
N GLU A 102 -9.39 6.19 -10.82
CA GLU A 102 -10.81 5.83 -10.63
C GLU A 102 -10.94 4.45 -10.02
N TYR A 103 -10.14 3.50 -10.51
CA TYR A 103 -10.13 2.10 -10.06
C TYR A 103 -9.93 1.98 -8.54
N VAL A 104 -8.95 2.71 -7.99
CA VAL A 104 -8.65 2.66 -6.55
C VAL A 104 -9.71 3.35 -5.68
N GLN A 105 -10.61 4.16 -6.23
CA GLN A 105 -11.65 4.83 -5.41
C GLN A 105 -12.67 3.85 -4.83
N LYS A 106 -12.75 2.61 -5.33
CA LYS A 106 -13.62 1.57 -4.77
C LYS A 106 -13.36 1.27 -3.30
N TYR A 107 -12.17 1.57 -2.80
CA TYR A 107 -11.77 1.39 -1.40
C TYR A 107 -12.15 2.58 -0.50
N VAL A 108 -12.61 3.71 -1.06
CA VAL A 108 -13.08 4.84 -0.26
C VAL A 108 -14.32 4.42 0.54
N GLY A 109 -14.31 4.74 1.83
CA GLY A 109 -15.33 4.30 2.79
C GLY A 109 -14.98 3.01 3.54
N GLU A 110 -13.93 2.29 3.13
CA GLU A 110 -13.45 1.16 3.91
C GLU A 110 -12.66 1.61 5.14
N LYS A 111 -12.82 0.89 6.26
CA LYS A 111 -12.00 1.06 7.46
C LYS A 111 -10.67 0.30 7.31
N ILE A 112 -9.56 0.94 7.69
CA ILE A 112 -8.26 0.29 7.84
C ILE A 112 -8.22 -0.47 9.16
N GLU A 113 -7.88 -1.75 9.07
CA GLU A 113 -7.61 -2.63 10.22
C GLU A 113 -6.20 -3.18 10.07
N ILE A 114 -5.31 -2.81 10.99
CA ILE A 114 -3.96 -3.37 11.03
C ILE A 114 -4.05 -4.71 11.74
N GLY A 115 -3.64 -5.79 11.06
CA GLY A 115 -3.57 -7.12 11.63
C GLY A 115 -2.50 -7.19 12.71
N ASP A 116 -2.80 -7.98 13.75
CA ASP A 116 -1.83 -8.41 14.77
C ASP A 116 -0.91 -9.50 14.21
#